data_AF-A0A2E7M8Z8-F1
#
_entry.id   AF-A0A2E7M8Z8-F1
#
_cell.length_a   1.000
_cell.length_b   1.000
_cell.length_c   1.000
_cell.angle_alpha   90.00
_cell.angle_beta   90.00
_cell.angle_gamma   90.00
#
_symmetry.space_group_name_H-M   'P 1'
#
loop_
_entity.id
_entity.type
_entity.pdbx_description
1 polymer ?
#
loop_
_entity_poly.entity_id
_entity_poly.type
_entity_poly.pdbx_seq_one_letter_code
_entity_poly.pdbx_strand_id
1 'polypeptide(L)'
;MPDNPDATDRRPPERARALFSDTNDDDSGPRWTRRHVLAASSAVAIAGSLGAAGRVISYWDRASGAAFQTLADHEGEIIDALAEAMFPPGGTPALSGREAGIAAFLDQVLTDMPEPTDDLLRALLHGLDDWARLSRGRGYCALSLETRSERLESWLAHPRHEVRGAIRSLMLFVSMGYCGHPAVKDACGWVFPCGYEL
;
A
#
# COMPACT_ATOMS: atom_id res chain seq x y z
N MET A 1 -9.15 16.80 93.98
CA MET A 1 -10.56 17.09 94.32
C MET A 1 -10.75 18.58 94.11
N PRO A 2 -11.72 19.04 93.30
CA PRO A 2 -13.01 18.41 92.96
C PRO A 2 -13.04 17.86 91.51
N ASP A 3 -13.76 16.80 91.13
CA ASP A 3 -15.19 16.46 91.26
C ASP A 3 -16.15 17.46 90.59
N ASN A 4 -16.57 17.19 89.35
CA ASN A 4 -17.96 16.77 89.09
C ASN A 4 -18.16 16.36 87.61
N PRO A 5 -19.08 15.42 87.33
CA PRO A 5 -19.36 14.84 86.04
C PRO A 5 -20.48 15.61 85.32
N ASP A 6 -20.59 15.44 84.01
CA ASP A 6 -21.91 15.14 83.46
C ASP A 6 -21.80 14.38 82.15
N ALA A 7 -22.65 13.37 82.07
CA ALA A 7 -22.91 12.57 80.92
C ALA A 7 -23.64 13.41 79.88
N THR A 8 -23.21 13.35 78.63
CA THR A 8 -24.17 13.42 77.53
C THR A 8 -23.70 12.52 76.41
N ASP A 9 -24.18 11.29 76.53
CA ASP A 9 -24.53 10.41 75.43
C ASP A 9 -24.91 11.19 74.16
N ARG A 10 -24.04 11.09 73.15
CA ARG A 10 -24.37 11.40 71.75
C ARG A 10 -23.76 10.33 70.86
N ARG A 11 -24.29 9.11 70.93
CA ARG A 11 -24.13 8.18 69.80
C ARG A 11 -24.82 8.79 68.57
N PRO A 12 -24.12 8.98 67.44
CA PRO A 12 -24.76 9.37 66.20
C PRO A 12 -25.66 8.23 65.69
N PRO A 13 -26.82 8.53 65.07
CA PRO A 13 -27.75 7.51 64.62
C PRO A 13 -27.15 6.64 63.52
N GLU A 14 -27.18 5.31 63.72
CA GLU A 14 -26.74 4.25 62.79
C GLU A 14 -27.50 4.21 61.43
N ARG A 15 -28.31 5.22 61.12
CA ARG A 15 -29.12 5.29 59.90
C ARG A 15 -28.53 6.14 58.77
N ALA A 16 -27.32 6.70 58.94
CA ALA A 16 -26.62 7.45 57.89
C ALA A 16 -25.40 6.72 57.30
N ARG A 17 -25.25 5.41 57.56
CA ARG A 17 -24.19 4.57 56.96
C ARG A 17 -24.67 3.62 55.85
N ALA A 18 -25.98 3.54 55.60
CA ALA A 18 -26.58 2.61 54.66
C ALA A 18 -26.98 3.24 53.31
N LEU A 19 -26.45 4.41 52.95
CA LEU A 19 -26.75 5.08 51.67
C LEU A 19 -25.51 5.46 50.84
N PHE A 20 -24.31 5.07 51.28
CA PHE A 20 -23.05 5.35 50.59
C PHE A 20 -22.15 4.10 50.56
N SER A 21 -22.75 2.95 50.24
CA SER A 21 -22.04 1.67 50.09
C SER A 21 -22.78 0.78 49.10
N ASP A 22 -23.06 1.29 47.91
CA ASP A 22 -23.36 0.45 46.75
C ASP A 22 -23.19 1.27 45.47
N THR A 23 -21.97 1.76 45.24
CA THR A 23 -21.43 1.76 43.88
C THR A 23 -20.43 0.63 43.86
N ASN A 24 -21.00 -0.58 43.82
CA ASN A 24 -20.28 -1.77 43.43
C ASN A 24 -19.80 -1.47 42.01
N ASP A 25 -18.53 -1.13 41.88
CA ASP A 25 -17.80 -1.15 40.61
C ASP A 25 -18.03 -2.53 40.01
N ASP A 26 -18.98 -2.62 39.09
CA ASP A 26 -19.13 -3.77 38.21
C ASP A 26 -17.99 -3.69 37.20
N ASP A 27 -16.76 -3.94 37.69
CA ASP A 27 -15.56 -4.17 36.90
C ASP A 27 -15.66 -5.56 36.27
N SER A 28 -16.69 -5.73 35.45
CA SER A 28 -16.85 -6.83 34.49
C SER A 28 -16.02 -6.53 33.22
N GLY A 29 -14.83 -5.98 33.39
CA GLY A 29 -13.83 -5.91 32.34
C GLY A 29 -13.29 -7.32 32.06
N PRO A 30 -13.08 -7.71 30.79
CA PRO A 30 -12.47 -9.00 30.48
C PRO A 30 -11.13 -9.13 31.21
N ARG A 31 -11.01 -10.11 32.12
CA ARG A 31 -9.79 -10.37 32.89
C ARG A 31 -8.73 -10.96 31.96
N TRP A 32 -8.00 -10.08 31.28
CA TRP A 32 -6.90 -10.43 30.38
C TRP A 32 -5.74 -11.03 31.18
N THR A 33 -5.72 -12.36 31.29
CA THR A 33 -4.58 -13.08 31.87
C THR A 33 -3.40 -13.09 30.88
N ARG A 34 -2.16 -13.21 31.38
CA ARG A 34 -0.94 -13.32 30.54
C ARG A 34 -1.07 -14.38 29.45
N ARG A 35 -1.82 -15.47 29.69
CA ARG A 35 -2.08 -16.53 28.70
C ARG A 35 -2.98 -16.06 27.55
N HIS A 36 -4.00 -15.24 27.82
CA HIS A 36 -4.83 -14.64 26.77
C HIS A 36 -4.03 -13.64 25.92
N VAL A 37 -3.13 -12.87 26.54
CA VAL A 37 -2.24 -11.95 25.80
C VAL A 37 -1.27 -12.70 24.90
N LEU A 38 -0.66 -13.80 25.39
CA LEU A 38 0.25 -14.64 24.59
C LEU A 38 -0.46 -15.45 23.50
N ALA A 39 -1.66 -15.96 23.78
CA ALA A 39 -2.50 -16.63 22.79
C ALA A 39 -2.97 -15.64 21.71
N ALA A 40 -3.36 -14.42 22.10
CA ALA A 40 -3.73 -13.38 21.14
C ALA A 40 -2.54 -12.95 20.28
N SER A 41 -1.34 -12.76 20.85
CA SER A 41 -0.17 -12.35 20.08
C SER A 41 0.30 -13.41 19.09
N SER A 42 0.29 -14.69 19.49
CA SER A 42 0.60 -15.82 18.61
C SER A 42 -0.45 -16.01 17.52
N ALA A 43 -1.74 -15.88 17.83
CA ALA A 43 -2.81 -15.92 16.83
C ALA A 43 -2.69 -14.76 15.82
N VAL A 44 -2.35 -13.55 16.27
CA VAL A 44 -2.09 -12.39 15.40
C VAL A 44 -0.90 -12.65 14.47
N ALA A 45 0.18 -13.25 14.97
CA ALA A 45 1.35 -13.60 14.15
C ALA A 45 1.04 -14.65 13.08
N ILE A 46 0.27 -15.69 13.43
CA ILE A 46 -0.13 -16.75 12.49
C ILE A 46 -1.13 -16.20 11.45
N ALA A 47 -2.14 -15.45 11.87
CA ALA A 47 -3.10 -14.83 10.96
C ALA A 47 -2.42 -13.82 10.02
N GLY A 48 -1.48 -13.03 10.53
CA GLY A 48 -0.70 -12.08 9.74
C GLY A 48 0.19 -12.77 8.68
N SER A 49 0.85 -13.87 9.05
CA SER A 49 1.71 -14.62 8.12
C SER A 49 0.92 -15.38 7.05
N LEU A 50 -0.21 -16.01 7.40
CA LEU A 50 -1.10 -16.65 6.43
C LEU A 50 -1.76 -15.63 5.50
N GLY A 51 -2.18 -14.48 6.02
CA GLY A 51 -2.74 -13.40 5.20
C GLY A 51 -1.72 -12.83 4.22
N ALA A 52 -0.47 -12.62 4.66
CA ALA A 52 0.61 -12.17 3.79
C ALA A 52 0.96 -13.21 2.72
N ALA A 53 1.12 -14.48 3.11
CA ALA A 53 1.44 -15.57 2.18
C ALA A 53 0.31 -15.79 1.16
N GLY A 54 -0.95 -15.80 1.59
CA GLY A 54 -2.10 -15.93 0.69
C GLY A 54 -2.21 -14.77 -0.29
N ARG A 55 -1.89 -13.54 0.14
CA ARG A 55 -1.87 -12.37 -0.74
C ARG A 55 -0.76 -12.46 -1.79
N VAL A 56 0.43 -12.89 -1.39
CA VAL A 56 1.54 -13.12 -2.34
C VAL A 56 1.12 -14.19 -3.34
N ILE A 57 0.67 -15.38 -2.91
CA ILE A 57 0.23 -16.45 -3.81
C ILE A 57 -0.84 -15.97 -4.81
N SER A 58 -1.74 -15.07 -4.39
CA SER A 58 -2.77 -14.53 -5.27
C SER A 58 -2.25 -13.70 -6.45
N TYR A 59 -0.98 -13.28 -6.48
CA TYR A 59 -0.43 -12.53 -7.61
C TYR A 59 -0.26 -13.39 -8.86
N TRP A 60 0.02 -14.69 -8.71
CA TRP A 60 0.30 -15.59 -9.83
C TRP A 60 -0.98 -16.10 -10.51
N ASP A 61 -2.10 -16.15 -9.79
CA ASP A 61 -3.36 -16.75 -10.28
C ASP A 61 -4.38 -15.69 -10.76
N ARG A 62 -3.90 -14.50 -11.17
CA ARG A 62 -4.79 -13.46 -11.70
C ARG A 62 -5.00 -13.62 -13.20
N ALA A 63 -6.26 -13.77 -13.58
CA ALA A 63 -6.69 -13.69 -14.97
C ALA A 63 -6.40 -12.31 -15.57
N SER A 64 -6.19 -12.27 -16.88
CA SER A 64 -6.06 -11.03 -17.63
C SER A 64 -7.36 -10.20 -17.58
N GLY A 65 -7.18 -8.89 -17.67
CA GLY A 65 -8.25 -7.90 -17.65
C GLY A 65 -8.98 -7.82 -18.99
N ALA A 66 -10.14 -7.18 -19.01
CA ALA A 66 -10.90 -7.05 -20.27
C ALA A 66 -10.18 -6.18 -21.32
N ALA A 67 -9.29 -5.28 -20.88
CA ALA A 67 -8.56 -4.37 -21.73
C ALA A 67 -7.20 -4.90 -22.21
N PHE A 68 -6.75 -6.05 -21.71
CA PHE A 68 -5.37 -6.53 -21.82
C PHE A 68 -5.30 -8.02 -22.18
N GLN A 69 -4.22 -8.43 -22.83
CA GLN A 69 -3.99 -9.84 -23.18
C GLN A 69 -3.42 -10.62 -22.00
N THR A 70 -2.45 -10.03 -21.29
CA THR A 70 -1.70 -10.67 -20.21
C THR A 70 -1.95 -9.99 -18.86
N LEU A 71 -1.95 -8.66 -18.83
CA LEU A 71 -2.14 -7.89 -17.61
C LEU A 71 -3.56 -8.00 -17.05
N ALA A 72 -3.70 -7.98 -15.74
CA ALA A 72 -4.97 -7.68 -15.08
C ALA A 72 -5.27 -6.17 -15.14
N ASP A 73 -6.55 -5.78 -15.07
CA ASP A 73 -6.93 -4.35 -15.12
C ASP A 73 -6.22 -3.51 -14.04
N HIS A 74 -6.11 -4.05 -12.81
CA HIS A 74 -5.37 -3.41 -11.70
C HIS A 74 -3.87 -3.26 -11.99
N GLU A 75 -3.26 -4.20 -12.71
CA GLU A 75 -1.84 -4.11 -13.07
C GLU A 75 -1.62 -2.97 -14.09
N GLY A 76 -2.56 -2.80 -15.03
CA GLY A 76 -2.61 -1.65 -15.91
C GLY A 76 -2.73 -0.32 -15.15
N GLU A 77 -3.61 -0.25 -14.14
CA GLU A 77 -3.74 0.95 -13.29
C GLU A 77 -2.45 1.29 -12.52
N ILE A 78 -1.70 0.28 -12.07
CA ILE A 78 -0.40 0.47 -11.41
C ILE A 78 0.61 1.05 -12.39
N ILE A 79 0.68 0.50 -13.61
CA ILE A 79 1.58 0.98 -14.66
C ILE A 79 1.25 2.42 -15.03
N ASP A 80 -0.02 2.76 -15.23
CA ASP A 80 -0.45 4.13 -15.52
C ASP A 80 -0.09 5.10 -14.40
N ALA A 81 -0.23 4.68 -13.14
CA ALA A 81 0.14 5.48 -11.98
C ALA A 81 1.67 5.72 -11.90
N LEU A 82 2.49 4.71 -12.24
CA LEU A 82 3.95 4.82 -12.31
C LEU A 82 4.38 5.72 -13.47
N ALA A 83 3.78 5.50 -14.64
CA ALA A 83 4.01 6.28 -15.84
C ALA A 83 3.72 7.77 -15.61
N GLU A 84 2.58 8.09 -15.00
CA GLU A 84 2.20 9.46 -14.65
C GLU A 84 3.16 10.07 -13.63
N ALA A 85 3.66 9.29 -12.65
CA ALA A 85 4.65 9.78 -11.69
C ALA A 85 6.02 10.08 -12.32
N MET A 86 6.41 9.33 -13.36
CA MET A 86 7.63 9.57 -14.13
C MET A 86 7.49 10.72 -15.13
N PHE A 87 6.34 10.78 -15.80
CA PHE A 87 6.03 11.72 -16.87
C PHE A 87 4.72 12.44 -16.52
N PRO A 88 4.76 13.42 -15.59
CA PRO A 88 3.57 14.14 -15.17
C PRO A 88 2.99 15.01 -16.30
N PRO A 89 1.69 15.33 -16.25
CA PRO A 89 1.07 16.23 -17.21
C PRO A 89 1.69 17.64 -17.17
N GLY A 90 1.62 18.36 -18.29
CA GLY A 90 2.05 19.76 -18.39
C GLY A 90 3.45 19.98 -18.99
N GLY A 91 4.13 18.92 -19.44
CA GLY A 91 5.40 19.01 -20.15
C GLY A 91 5.28 19.38 -21.64
N THR A 92 6.40 19.29 -22.36
CA THR A 92 6.46 19.30 -23.83
C THR A 92 7.01 17.95 -24.29
N PRO A 93 6.22 17.08 -24.95
CA PRO A 93 4.83 17.29 -25.37
C PRO A 93 3.85 17.38 -24.19
N ALA A 94 2.68 17.99 -24.42
CA ALA A 94 1.58 18.03 -23.46
C ALA A 94 0.89 16.66 -23.37
N LEU A 95 1.66 15.65 -22.93
CA LEU A 95 1.27 14.24 -22.86
C LEU A 95 1.78 13.67 -21.54
N SER A 96 0.87 13.21 -20.69
CA SER A 96 1.23 12.47 -19.49
C SER A 96 1.61 11.01 -19.81
N GLY A 97 2.34 10.37 -18.90
CA GLY A 97 2.68 8.94 -19.03
C GLY A 97 1.44 8.03 -19.12
N ARG A 98 0.35 8.38 -18.42
CA ARG A 98 -0.94 7.65 -18.51
C ARG A 98 -1.54 7.76 -19.91
N GLU A 99 -1.57 8.96 -20.49
CA GLU A 99 -2.12 9.19 -21.82
C GLU A 99 -1.27 8.56 -22.94
N ALA A 100 0.01 8.30 -22.68
CA ALA A 100 0.92 7.68 -23.64
C ALA A 100 0.66 6.18 -23.89
N GLY A 101 -0.32 5.56 -23.21
CA GLY A 101 -0.71 4.17 -23.44
C GLY A 101 0.35 3.16 -22.99
N ILE A 102 1.13 3.48 -21.96
CA ILE A 102 2.26 2.65 -21.51
C ILE A 102 1.78 1.30 -20.97
N ALA A 103 0.61 1.22 -20.32
CA ALA A 103 0.04 -0.06 -19.88
C ALA A 103 -0.20 -1.02 -21.05
N ALA A 104 -0.77 -0.53 -22.16
CA ALA A 104 -0.99 -1.34 -23.36
C ALA A 104 0.33 -1.74 -24.04
N PHE A 105 1.33 -0.87 -24.04
CA PHE A 105 2.67 -1.21 -24.51
C PHE A 105 3.30 -2.32 -23.67
N LEU A 106 3.25 -2.20 -22.34
CA LEU A 106 3.80 -3.20 -21.43
C LEU A 106 3.05 -4.53 -21.49
N ASP A 107 1.74 -4.52 -21.73
CA ASP A 107 0.96 -5.73 -21.98
C ASP A 107 1.46 -6.51 -23.21
N GLN A 108 1.78 -5.80 -24.30
CA GLN A 108 2.36 -6.42 -25.49
C GLN A 108 3.75 -6.98 -25.21
N VAL A 109 4.61 -6.20 -24.53
CA VAL A 109 5.95 -6.65 -24.12
C VAL A 109 5.88 -7.91 -23.26
N LEU A 110 4.89 -8.00 -22.36
CA LEU A 110 4.66 -9.16 -21.50
C LEU A 110 4.15 -10.37 -22.27
N THR A 111 3.28 -10.16 -23.25
CA THR A 111 2.73 -11.23 -24.11
C THR A 111 3.84 -11.96 -24.87
N ASP A 112 4.87 -11.24 -25.28
CA ASP A 112 6.03 -11.81 -25.98
C ASP A 112 7.12 -12.36 -25.04
N MET A 113 6.95 -12.19 -23.73
CA MET A 113 7.95 -12.56 -22.72
C MET A 113 7.80 -14.03 -22.30
N PRO A 114 8.90 -14.81 -22.19
CA PRO A 114 8.80 -16.19 -21.75
C PRO A 114 8.51 -16.29 -20.24
N GLU A 115 7.65 -17.23 -19.87
CA GLU A 115 7.50 -17.66 -18.48
C GLU A 115 8.85 -18.12 -17.90
N PRO A 116 9.16 -17.78 -16.63
CA PRO A 116 8.30 -17.12 -15.64
C PRO A 116 8.53 -15.59 -15.54
N THR A 117 9.11 -14.96 -16.57
CA THR A 117 9.60 -13.57 -16.47
C THR A 117 8.45 -12.56 -16.42
N ASP A 118 7.37 -12.85 -17.13
CA ASP A 118 6.11 -12.10 -17.10
C ASP A 118 5.49 -12.11 -15.70
N ASP A 119 5.41 -13.29 -15.07
CA ASP A 119 4.93 -13.47 -13.70
C ASP A 119 5.76 -12.68 -12.69
N LEU A 120 7.09 -12.66 -12.86
CA LEU A 120 7.98 -11.88 -11.99
C LEU A 120 7.72 -10.38 -12.11
N LEU A 121 7.46 -9.88 -13.32
CA LEU A 121 7.14 -8.46 -13.51
C LEU A 121 5.78 -8.12 -12.90
N ARG A 122 4.76 -8.97 -13.09
CA ARG A 122 3.43 -8.80 -12.49
C ARG A 122 3.50 -8.84 -10.97
N ALA A 123 4.25 -9.80 -10.40
CA ALA A 123 4.50 -9.87 -8.96
C ALA A 123 5.22 -8.62 -8.43
N LEU A 124 6.15 -8.04 -9.19
CA LEU A 124 6.78 -6.77 -8.84
C LEU A 124 5.76 -5.63 -8.78
N LEU A 125 4.84 -5.51 -9.76
CA LEU A 125 3.79 -4.49 -9.75
C LEU A 125 2.91 -4.58 -8.50
N HIS A 126 2.42 -5.77 -8.17
CA HIS A 126 1.65 -5.99 -6.94
C HIS A 126 2.47 -5.70 -5.68
N GLY A 127 3.75 -6.08 -5.67
CA GLY A 127 4.66 -5.79 -4.57
C GLY A 127 4.84 -4.30 -4.32
N LEU A 128 4.90 -3.48 -5.37
CA LEU A 128 4.98 -2.02 -5.25
C LEU A 128 3.68 -1.42 -4.70
N ASP A 129 2.53 -1.85 -5.21
CA ASP A 129 1.22 -1.40 -4.73
C ASP A 129 1.00 -1.78 -3.25
N ASP A 130 1.36 -3.00 -2.87
CA ASP A 130 1.25 -3.46 -1.50
C ASP A 130 2.26 -2.78 -0.57
N TRP A 131 3.46 -2.45 -1.05
CA TRP A 131 4.39 -1.66 -0.27
C TRP A 131 3.86 -0.24 -0.01
N ALA A 132 3.19 0.38 -0.99
CA ALA A 132 2.49 1.63 -0.77
C ALA A 132 1.38 1.45 0.28
N ARG A 133 0.58 0.39 0.18
CA ARG A 133 -0.48 0.07 1.15
C ARG A 133 0.05 -0.12 2.57
N LEU A 134 1.15 -0.83 2.74
CA LEU A 134 1.78 -1.05 4.06
C LEU A 134 2.38 0.23 4.66
N SER A 135 2.90 1.13 3.82
CA SER A 135 3.58 2.35 4.29
C SER A 135 2.66 3.57 4.44
N ARG A 136 1.56 3.64 3.69
CA ARG A 136 0.65 4.81 3.65
C ARG A 136 -0.82 4.46 3.91
N GLY A 137 -1.15 3.19 4.12
CA GLY A 137 -2.52 2.72 4.36
C GLY A 137 -3.40 2.65 3.11
N ARG A 138 -2.88 3.01 1.94
CA ARG A 138 -3.59 2.98 0.64
C ARG A 138 -2.67 2.47 -0.46
N GLY A 139 -3.23 1.80 -1.47
CA GLY A 139 -2.49 1.36 -2.65
C GLY A 139 -1.87 2.54 -3.40
N TYR A 140 -0.82 2.28 -4.17
CA TYR A 140 -0.05 3.26 -4.91
C TYR A 140 -0.93 4.06 -5.87
N CYS A 141 -1.85 3.41 -6.58
CA CYS A 141 -2.77 4.05 -7.53
C CYS A 141 -3.70 5.08 -6.86
N ALA A 142 -4.00 4.90 -5.57
CA ALA A 142 -4.88 5.78 -4.81
C ALA A 142 -4.16 7.00 -4.19
N LEU A 143 -2.83 7.11 -4.35
CA LEU A 143 -2.05 8.25 -3.88
C LEU A 143 -2.16 9.43 -4.85
N SER A 144 -1.93 10.66 -4.36
CA SER A 144 -1.80 11.84 -5.23
C SER A 144 -0.53 11.75 -6.07
N LEU A 145 -0.49 12.46 -7.20
CA LEU A 145 0.65 12.47 -8.11
C LEU A 145 1.96 12.82 -7.39
N GLU A 146 1.97 13.89 -6.60
CA GLU A 146 3.14 14.30 -5.81
C GLU A 146 3.63 13.18 -4.89
N THR A 147 2.72 12.55 -4.13
CA THR A 147 3.08 11.44 -3.24
C THR A 147 3.55 10.21 -4.01
N ARG A 148 3.02 9.94 -5.22
CA ARG A 148 3.50 8.86 -6.08
C ARG A 148 4.92 9.11 -6.56
N SER A 149 5.25 10.34 -6.96
CA SER A 149 6.59 10.75 -7.40
C SER A 149 7.60 10.67 -6.26
N GLU A 150 7.30 11.24 -5.10
CA GLU A 150 8.14 11.11 -3.89
C GLU A 150 8.39 9.65 -3.53
N ARG A 151 7.36 8.80 -3.66
CA ARG A 151 7.47 7.40 -3.34
C ARG A 151 8.34 6.64 -4.33
N LEU A 152 8.21 6.93 -5.61
CA LEU A 152 9.05 6.37 -6.66
C LEU A 152 10.53 6.76 -6.47
N GLU A 153 10.79 8.02 -6.11
CA GLU A 153 12.14 8.49 -5.78
C GLU A 153 12.71 7.76 -4.55
N SER A 154 11.91 7.62 -3.49
CA SER A 154 12.29 6.87 -2.29
C SER A 154 12.65 5.41 -2.61
N TRP A 155 11.88 4.78 -3.50
CA TRP A 155 12.14 3.44 -3.99
C TRP A 155 13.41 3.32 -4.82
N LEU A 156 13.70 4.30 -5.68
CA LEU A 156 14.96 4.38 -6.44
C LEU A 156 16.18 4.62 -5.56
N ALA A 157 16.00 5.27 -4.40
CA ALA A 157 17.02 5.50 -3.40
C ALA A 157 17.13 4.37 -2.36
N HIS A 158 16.37 3.28 -2.50
CA HIS A 158 16.30 2.23 -1.48
C HIS A 158 17.68 1.61 -1.18
N PRO A 159 18.04 1.28 0.08
CA PRO A 159 19.39 0.80 0.43
C PRO A 159 19.74 -0.55 -0.22
N ARG A 160 18.76 -1.42 -0.45
CA ARG A 160 18.96 -2.72 -1.12
C ARG A 160 19.09 -2.55 -2.63
N HIS A 161 20.19 -3.04 -3.19
CA HIS A 161 20.52 -2.84 -4.60
C HIS A 161 19.61 -3.62 -5.55
N GLU A 162 19.10 -4.76 -5.11
CA GLU A 162 18.16 -5.62 -5.82
C GLU A 162 16.84 -4.89 -6.04
N VAL A 163 16.33 -4.24 -5.00
CA VAL A 163 15.10 -3.41 -5.07
C VAL A 163 15.31 -2.26 -6.05
N ARG A 164 16.41 -1.51 -5.92
CA ARG A 164 16.71 -0.42 -6.87
C ARG A 164 16.84 -0.93 -8.30
N GLY A 165 17.49 -2.08 -8.48
CA GLY A 165 17.68 -2.72 -9.78
C GLY A 165 16.35 -3.06 -10.43
N ALA A 166 15.48 -3.76 -9.71
CA ALA A 166 14.14 -4.14 -10.18
C ALA A 166 13.32 -2.91 -10.59
N ILE A 167 13.32 -1.86 -9.77
CA ILE A 167 12.55 -0.64 -10.03
C ILE A 167 13.13 0.14 -11.21
N ARG A 168 14.46 0.23 -11.35
CA ARG A 168 15.11 0.83 -12.52
C ARG A 168 14.81 0.06 -13.81
N SER A 169 14.81 -1.27 -13.76
CA SER A 169 14.43 -2.10 -14.91
C SER A 169 12.98 -1.84 -15.33
N LEU A 170 12.04 -1.78 -14.38
CA LEU A 170 10.65 -1.41 -14.67
C LEU A 170 10.55 -0.02 -15.30
N MET A 171 11.25 0.98 -14.74
CA MET A 171 11.26 2.34 -15.29
C MET A 171 11.89 2.44 -16.69
N LEU A 172 12.83 1.55 -17.02
CA LEU A 172 13.39 1.47 -18.37
C LEU A 172 12.30 1.07 -19.37
N PHE A 173 11.48 0.06 -19.06
CA PHE A 173 10.35 -0.32 -19.91
C PHE A 173 9.31 0.80 -20.05
N VAL A 174 8.98 1.47 -18.94
CA VAL A 174 8.06 2.62 -18.95
C VAL A 174 8.62 3.74 -19.83
N SER A 175 9.92 4.04 -19.70
CA SER A 175 10.59 5.06 -20.52
C SER A 175 10.63 4.69 -22.00
N MET A 176 10.87 3.41 -22.31
CA MET A 176 10.84 2.89 -23.69
C MET A 176 9.45 3.03 -24.31
N GLY A 177 8.39 2.70 -23.56
CA GLY A 177 7.01 2.90 -24.01
C GLY A 177 6.69 4.37 -24.26
N TYR A 178 7.04 5.26 -23.33
CA TYR A 178 6.81 6.70 -23.46
C TYR A 178 7.55 7.30 -24.66
N CYS A 179 8.86 7.03 -24.80
CA CYS A 179 9.65 7.51 -25.93
C CYS A 179 9.24 6.87 -27.27
N GLY A 180 8.54 5.73 -27.23
CA GLY A 180 7.95 5.08 -28.39
C GLY A 180 6.76 5.86 -28.98
N HIS A 181 6.10 6.70 -28.18
CA HIS A 181 4.87 7.40 -28.54
C HIS A 181 5.09 8.44 -29.65
N PRO A 182 4.24 8.51 -30.70
CA PRO A 182 4.41 9.43 -31.84
C PRO A 182 4.58 10.89 -31.42
N ALA A 183 3.70 11.40 -30.54
CA ALA A 183 3.78 12.80 -30.09
C ALA A 183 5.08 13.12 -29.32
N VAL A 184 5.69 12.13 -28.65
CA VAL A 184 6.99 12.31 -27.97
C VAL A 184 8.11 12.34 -29.00
N LYS A 185 8.08 11.43 -29.98
CA LYS A 185 9.05 11.42 -31.10
C LYS A 185 9.02 12.73 -31.89
N ASP A 186 7.82 13.23 -32.19
CA ASP A 186 7.62 14.49 -32.91
C ASP A 186 8.16 15.67 -32.11
N ALA A 187 7.87 15.74 -30.81
CA ALA A 187 8.35 16.80 -29.92
C ALA A 187 9.89 16.76 -29.75
N CYS A 188 10.50 15.59 -29.78
CA CYS A 188 11.95 15.43 -29.76
C CYS A 188 12.62 15.76 -31.10
N GLY A 189 11.85 15.95 -32.18
CA GLY A 189 12.37 16.20 -33.52
C GLY A 189 13.12 14.99 -34.11
N TRP A 190 12.78 13.78 -33.68
CA TRP A 190 13.42 12.56 -34.17
C TRP A 190 12.95 12.25 -35.59
N VAL A 191 13.72 12.72 -36.57
CA VAL A 191 13.59 12.28 -37.96
C VAL A 191 14.53 11.09 -38.12
N PHE A 192 13.99 9.89 -38.26
CA PHE A 192 14.76 8.73 -38.70
C PHE A 192 14.65 8.67 -40.24
N PRO A 193 15.65 9.17 -41.00
CA PRO A 193 15.61 9.16 -42.47
C PRO A 193 15.63 7.75 -43.08
N CYS A 194 15.78 6.71 -42.26
CA CYS A 194 15.86 5.32 -42.68
C CYS A 194 14.65 4.55 -42.15
N GLY A 195 13.53 4.56 -42.90
CA GLY A 195 12.48 3.55 -42.77
C GLY A 195 11.15 4.03 -42.22
N TYR A 196 10.30 4.56 -43.12
CA TYR A 196 8.85 4.32 -43.17
C TYR A 196 8.35 4.76 -44.56
N GLU A 197 8.70 3.96 -45.57
CA GLU A 197 7.93 3.83 -46.81
C GLU A 197 7.56 2.34 -46.95
N LEU A 198 6.45 1.93 -46.35
CA LEU A 198 5.65 0.76 -46.74
C LEU A 198 4.19 1.04 -46.41
#